data_AF-A0A828U8M8-F1
#
_entry.id   AF-A0A828U8M8-F1
#
_cell.length_a   1.000
_cell.length_b   1.000
_cell.length_c   1.000
_cell.angle_alpha   90.00
_cell.angle_beta   90.00
_cell.angle_gamma   90.00
#
_symmetry.space_group_name_H-M   'P 1'
#
loop_
_entity.id
_entity.type
_entity.pdbx_description
1 polymer ?
#
loop_
_entity_poly.entity_id
_entity_poly.type
_entity_poly.pdbx_seq_one_letter_code
_entity_poly.pdbx_strand_id
1 'polypeptide(L)' 'MIFILLIACAAAFLLYRYFNKSATPEEILRRAINNGEIVPFYQPVVNGREGTLRGVEVLARWKQPHGGYISPAAFIPL' A
#
# COMPACT_ATOMS: atom_id res chain seq x y z
N MET A 1 -30.97 -13.19 -32.82
CA MET A 1 -31.29 -12.45 -31.58
C MET A 1 -30.64 -13.07 -30.35
N ILE A 2 -30.89 -14.35 -30.03
CA ILE A 2 -30.28 -15.05 -28.87
C ILE A 2 -28.74 -15.07 -28.91
N PHE A 3 -28.13 -15.37 -30.06
CA PHE A 3 -26.65 -15.36 -30.19
C PHE A 3 -26.02 -13.99 -29.91
N ILE A 4 -26.66 -12.90 -30.35
CA ILE A 4 -26.18 -11.53 -30.11
C ILE A 4 -26.23 -11.22 -28.61
N LEU A 5 -27.29 -11.67 -27.94
CA LEU A 5 -27.50 -11.48 -26.50
C LEU A 5 -26.46 -12.27 -25.68
N LEU A 6 -26.15 -13.50 -26.09
CA LEU A 6 -25.11 -14.32 -25.48
C LEU A 6 -23.71 -13.72 -25.65
N ILE A 7 -23.38 -13.23 -26.85
CA ILE A 7 -22.10 -12.57 -27.12
C ILE A 7 -21.98 -11.28 -26.30
N ALA A 8 -23.04 -10.48 -26.21
CA ALA A 8 -23.05 -9.26 -25.40
C ALA A 8 -22.87 -9.55 -23.90
N CYS A 9 -23.55 -10.58 -23.36
CA CYS A 9 -23.37 -11.01 -21.97
C CYS A 9 -21.94 -11.52 -21.72
N ALA A 10 -21.39 -12.33 -22.63
CA ALA A 10 -20.02 -12.82 -22.50
C ALA A 10 -19.00 -11.69 -22.56
N ALA A 11 -19.17 -10.74 -23.48
CA ALA A 11 -18.32 -9.55 -23.59
C ALA A 11 -18.42 -8.68 -22.33
N ALA A 12 -19.63 -8.43 -21.83
CA ALA A 12 -19.83 -7.69 -20.59
C ALA A 12 -19.19 -8.39 -19.39
N PHE A 13 -19.28 -9.72 -19.31
CA PHE A 13 -18.65 -10.51 -18.26
C PHE A 13 -17.12 -10.47 -18.32
N LEU A 14 -16.54 -10.59 -19.52
CA LEU A 14 -15.09 -10.51 -19.73
C LEU A 14 -14.57 -9.11 -19.43
N LEU A 15 -15.27 -8.06 -19.88
CA LEU A 15 -14.95 -6.68 -19.55
C LEU A 15 -15.05 -6.44 -18.04
N TYR A 16 -16.11 -6.92 -17.40
CA TYR A 16 -16.25 -6.84 -15.94
C TYR A 16 -15.04 -7.47 -15.25
N ARG A 17 -14.62 -8.68 -15.65
CA ARG A 17 -13.43 -9.32 -15.08
C ARG A 17 -12.12 -8.58 -15.35
N TYR A 18 -11.98 -7.99 -16.53
CA TYR A 18 -10.80 -7.20 -16.88
C TYR A 18 -10.70 -5.94 -16.00
N PHE A 19 -11.82 -5.22 -15.82
CA PHE A 19 -11.86 -4.00 -15.00
C PHE A 19 -11.83 -4.28 -13.49
N ASN A 20 -12.37 -5.40 -13.03
CA ASN A 20 -12.38 -5.75 -11.60
C ASN A 20 -11.10 -6.44 -11.11
N LYS A 21 -10.01 -6.41 -11.88
CA LYS A 21 -8.73 -6.96 -11.44
C LYS A 21 -8.14 -6.08 -10.33
N SER A 22 -8.15 -6.59 -9.10
CA SER A 22 -7.48 -5.92 -7.98
C SER A 22 -5.96 -5.95 -8.18
N ALA A 23 -5.28 -4.85 -7.82
CA ALA A 23 -3.83 -4.81 -7.80
C ALA A 23 -3.29 -5.77 -6.73
N THR A 24 -2.17 -6.44 -7.03
CA THR A 24 -1.45 -7.27 -6.06
C THR A 24 -0.88 -6.40 -4.92
N PRO A 25 -0.67 -6.95 -3.70
CA PRO A 25 -0.04 -6.22 -2.60
C PRO A 25 1.28 -5.54 -2.99
N GLU A 26 2.09 -6.19 -3.82
CA GLU A 26 3.38 -5.71 -4.33
C GLU A 26 3.19 -4.54 -5.31
N GLU A 27 2.19 -4.61 -6.19
CA GLU A 27 1.84 -3.49 -7.08
C GLU A 27 1.31 -2.28 -6.29
N ILE A 28 0.52 -2.53 -5.24
CA ILE A 28 0.03 -1.48 -4.33
C ILE A 28 1.22 -0.83 -3.62
N LEU A 29 2.14 -1.62 -3.04
CA LEU A 29 3.34 -1.11 -2.37
C LEU A 29 4.24 -0.32 -3.33
N ARG A 30 4.45 -0.82 -4.55
CA ARG A 30 5.23 -0.10 -5.57
C ARG A 30 4.59 1.24 -5.93
N ARG A 31 3.27 1.30 -6.08
CA ARG A 31 2.54 2.57 -6.30
C ARG A 31 2.70 3.51 -5.11
N ALA A 32 2.57 3.00 -3.88
CA ALA A 32 2.75 3.81 -2.68
C ALA A 32 4.15 4.43 -2.56
N ILE A 33 5.20 3.67 -2.88
CA ILE A 33 6.57 4.19 -2.94
C ILE A 33 6.67 5.31 -3.98
N ASN A 34 6.16 5.08 -5.19
CA ASN A 34 6.19 6.08 -6.27
C ASN A 34 5.38 7.35 -5.93
N ASN A 35 4.30 7.20 -5.16
CA ASN A 35 3.45 8.30 -4.71
C ASN A 35 4.01 9.02 -3.48
N GLY A 36 5.12 8.58 -2.89
CA GLY A 36 5.69 9.16 -1.67
C GLY A 36 4.86 8.87 -0.41
N GLU A 37 4.08 7.79 -0.40
CA GLU A 37 3.23 7.39 0.74
C GLU A 37 4.03 6.69 1.85
N ILE A 38 5.24 6.21 1.54
CA ILE A 38 6.18 5.67 2.53
C ILE A 38 7.03 6.83 3.07
N VAL A 39 6.77 7.23 4.31
CA VAL A 39 7.38 8.40 4.96
C VAL A 39 8.25 7.99 6.15
N PRO A 40 9.35 8.72 6.44
CA PRO A 40 10.19 8.44 7.58
C PRO A 40 9.59 9.00 8.86
N PHE A 41 9.55 8.19 9.90
CA PHE A 41 9.32 8.61 11.27
C PHE A 41 10.62 8.50 12.05
N TYR A 42 10.82 9.35 13.06
CA TYR A 42 12.05 9.40 13.83
C TYR A 42 11.75 9.06 15.29
N GLN A 43 12.35 7.98 15.79
CA GLN A 43 12.26 7.59 17.19
C GLN A 43 13.56 7.97 17.92
N PRO A 44 13.53 8.87 18.91
CA PRO A 44 14.72 9.25 19.67
C PRO A 44 15.33 8.05 20.42
N VAL A 45 16.65 7.92 20.32
CA VAL A 45 17.45 6.99 21.12
C VAL A 45 18.20 7.81 22.15
N VAL A 46 17.95 7.53 23.43
CA VAL A 46 18.51 8.28 24.57
C VAL A 46 19.45 7.43 25.41
N ASN A 47 20.44 8.07 26.02
CA ASN A 47 21.30 7.45 27.03
C ASN A 47 20.44 7.10 28.27
N GLY A 48 20.34 5.83 28.62
CA GLY A 48 19.50 5.37 29.74
C GLY A 48 19.95 5.85 31.12
N ARG A 49 21.19 6.31 31.27
CA ARG A 49 21.72 6.85 32.55
C ARG A 49 21.63 8.36 32.63
N GLU A 50 21.93 9.05 31.54
CA GLU A 50 22.09 10.51 31.50
C GLU A 50 20.87 11.23 30.87
N GLY A 51 19.97 10.51 30.22
CA GLY A 51 18.83 11.07 29.49
C GLY A 51 19.23 11.86 28.23
N THR A 52 20.51 11.89 27.86
CA THR A 52 21.03 12.65 26.73
C THR A 52 20.67 11.98 25.39
N LEU A 53 20.34 12.78 24.38
CA LEU A 53 20.06 12.28 23.04
C LEU A 53 21.34 11.69 22.42
N ARG A 54 21.26 10.44 21.94
CA ARG A 54 22.36 9.77 21.21
C ARG A 54 22.13 9.74 19.71
N GLY A 55 20.87 9.78 19.27
CA GLY A 55 20.50 9.78 17.86
C GLY A 55 19.02 9.48 17.67
N VAL A 56 18.67 9.08 16.46
CA VAL A 56 17.29 8.68 16.10
C VAL A 56 17.32 7.42 15.27
N GLU A 57 16.34 6.54 15.50
CA GLU A 57 16.01 5.46 14.59
C GLU A 57 15.01 5.96 13.54
N VAL A 58 15.26 5.65 12.26
CA VAL A 58 14.35 5.98 11.17
C VAL A 58 13.44 4.80 10.90
N LEU A 59 12.14 5.01 11.04
CA LEU A 59 11.11 3.99 10.89
C LEU A 59 10.25 4.28 9.67
N ALA A 60 10.12 3.30 8.77
CA ALA A 60 9.20 3.42 7.64
C ALA A 60 7.73 3.41 8.14
N ARG A 61 6.93 4.34 7.63
CA ARG A 61 5.48 4.40 7.85
C ARG A 61 4.77 4.58 6.53
N TRP A 62 3.77 3.75 6.29
CA TRP A 62 2.93 3.89 5.11
C TRP A 62 1.70 4.72 5.47
N LYS A 63 1.69 5.97 5.04
CA LYS A 63 0.59 6.92 5.23
C LYS A 63 -0.42 6.76 4.11
N GLN A 64 -1.67 6.44 4.43
CA GLN A 64 -2.71 6.30 3.42
C GLN A 64 -3.20 7.69 2.94
N PRO A 65 -3.59 7.84 1.67
CA PRO A 65 -4.08 9.12 1.13
C PRO A 65 -5.29 9.71 1.86
N HIS A 66 -6.17 8.85 2.38
CA HIS A 66 -7.41 9.22 3.09
C HIS A 66 -7.24 9.37 4.61
N GLY A 67 -5.99 9.35 5.09
CA GLY A 67 -5.65 9.37 6.52
C GLY A 67 -5.47 7.96 7.08
N GLY A 68 -4.67 7.86 8.15
CA GLY A 68 -4.29 6.59 8.77
C GLY A 68 -2.94 6.06 8.30
N TYR A 69 -2.51 4.99 8.97
CA TYR A 69 -1.24 4.31 8.71
C TYR A 69 -1.44 2.81 8.58
N ILE A 70 -0.78 2.21 7.59
CA ILE A 70 -0.68 0.76 7.49
C ILE A 70 0.45 0.29 8.40
N SER A 71 0.19 -0.77 9.17
CA SER A 71 1.19 -1.39 10.04
C SER A 71 2.43 -1.83 9.25
N PRO A 72 3.66 -1.51 9.70
CA PRO A 72 4.89 -1.99 9.07
C PRO A 72 4.93 -3.50 8.85
N ALA A 73 4.39 -4.28 9.79
CA ALA A 73 4.34 -5.74 9.69
C ALA A 73 3.55 -6.24 8.48
N ALA A 74 2.63 -5.42 7.94
CA ALA A 74 1.79 -5.80 6.80
C ALA A 74 2.47 -5.59 5.44
N PHE A 75 3.54 -4.78 5.35
CA PHE A 75 4.16 -4.44 4.07
C PHE A 75 5.66 -4.64 3.99
N ILE A 76 6.38 -4.70 5.12
CA ILE A 76 7.82 -5.00 5.12
C ILE A 76 8.17 -6.39 4.57
N PRO A 77 7.36 -7.45 4.79
CA PRO A 77 7.66 -8.78 4.26
C PRO A 77 7.35 -9.01 2.77
N LEU A 78 6.70 -8.05 2.11
CA LEU A 78 6.24 -8.16 0.71
C LEU A 78 7.40 -8.01 -0.30
#